data_AF-A0A2V8KGN4-F1
#
_entry.id   AF-A0A2V8KGN4-F1
#
_cell.length_a   1.000
_cell.length_b   1.000
_cell.length_c   1.000
_cell.angle_alpha   90.00
_cell.angle_beta   90.00
_cell.angle_gamma   90.00
#
_symmetry.space_group_name_H-M   'P 1'
#
loop_
_entity.id
_entity.type
_entity.pdbx_description
1 polymer ?
#
loop_
_entity_poly.entity_id
_entity_poly.type
_entity_poly.pdbx_seq_one_letter_code
_entity_poly.pdbx_strand_id
1 'polypeptide(L)' 'NPGLFQSGAYAINDLIKPASVIFTHVNEAATEGGKLKANTQTAALMKQVKAPAYLAISERTMDFDGKGKCVSGC' A
#
# COMPACT_ATOMS: atom_id res chain seq x y z
N ASN A 1 -1.64 2.85 17.74
CA ASN A 1 -0.33 3.43 18.11
C ASN A 1 0.18 4.27 16.93
N PRO A 2 0.07 5.61 16.96
CA PRO A 2 0.34 6.48 15.80
C PRO A 2 1.80 6.48 15.32
N GLY A 3 2.77 6.08 16.15
CA GLY A 3 4.18 6.02 15.77
C GLY A 3 4.51 4.94 14.72
N LEU A 4 3.68 3.90 14.61
CA LEU A 4 3.92 2.78 13.68
C LEU A 4 3.83 3.24 12.20
N PHE A 5 2.85 4.10 11.86
CA PHE A 5 2.69 4.57 10.47
C PHE A 5 3.79 5.54 10.04
N GLN A 6 4.26 6.38 10.96
CA GLN A 6 5.39 7.26 10.67
C GLN A 6 6.65 6.47 10.33
N SER A 7 6.91 5.36 11.03
CA SER A 7 8.06 4.52 10.74
C SER A 7 7.96 3.83 9.37
N GLY A 8 6.78 3.33 8.99
CA GLY A 8 6.56 2.71 7.68
C GLY A 8 6.67 3.71 6.53
N ALA A 9 6.06 4.89 6.66
CA ALA A 9 6.13 5.93 5.65
C ALA A 9 7.57 6.45 5.48
N TYR A 10 8.32 6.62 6.57
CA TYR A 10 9.73 7.03 6.52
C TYR A 10 10.59 5.99 5.81
N ALA A 11 10.45 4.71 6.15
CA ALA A 11 11.18 3.64 5.49
C ALA A 11 10.93 3.62 3.98
N ILE A 12 9.67 3.76 3.56
CA ILE A 12 9.30 3.77 2.14
C ILE A 12 9.82 5.04 1.45
N ASN A 13 9.56 6.21 2.01
CA ASN A 13 9.78 7.50 1.34
C ASN A 13 11.24 7.92 1.33
N ASP A 14 11.98 7.64 2.41
CA ASP A 14 13.28 8.27 2.66
C ASP A 14 14.44 7.27 2.59
N LEU A 15 14.18 5.99 2.91
CA LEU A 15 15.22 4.95 2.89
C LEU A 15 15.17 4.12 1.60
N ILE A 16 14.04 3.47 1.30
CA ILE A 16 13.93 2.48 0.22
C ILE A 16 13.68 3.17 -1.13
N LYS A 17 12.79 4.16 -1.16
CA LYS A 17 12.39 4.90 -2.38
C LYS A 17 11.99 3.98 -3.55
N PRO A 18 11.03 3.06 -3.35
CA PRO A 18 10.65 2.12 -4.40
C PRO A 18 9.85 2.80 -5.51
N ALA A 19 9.83 2.18 -6.70
CA ALA A 19 8.99 2.63 -7.80
C ALA A 19 7.49 2.48 -7.52
N SER A 20 7.11 1.46 -6.73
CA SER A 20 5.75 1.22 -6.24
C SER A 20 5.77 0.38 -4.97
N VAL A 21 4.67 0.40 -4.22
CA VAL A 21 4.48 -0.33 -2.96
C VAL A 21 3.22 -1.16 -3.04
N ILE A 22 3.30 -2.42 -2.61
CA ILE A 22 2.15 -3.29 -2.42
C ILE A 22 2.01 -3.56 -0.91
N PHE A 23 0.91 -3.12 -0.33
CA PHE A 23 0.58 -3.42 1.06
C PHE A 23 0.00 -4.83 1.14
N THR A 24 0.74 -5.69 1.84
CA THR A 24 0.37 -7.09 2.15
C THR A 24 0.31 -7.27 3.67
N HIS A 25 -0.35 -8.34 4.13
CA HIS A 25 -0.36 -8.73 5.55
C HIS A 25 -0.66 -7.60 6.55
N VAL A 26 -1.57 -6.68 6.21
CA VAL A 26 -1.85 -5.45 6.98
C VAL A 26 -2.45 -5.67 8.38
N ASN A 27 -2.59 -6.94 8.81
CA ASN A 27 -3.09 -7.40 10.12
C ASN A 27 -4.34 -6.66 10.63
N GLU A 28 -5.17 -6.21 9.70
CA GLU A 28 -6.45 -5.59 9.96
C GLU A 28 -7.38 -5.86 8.77
N ALA A 29 -8.69 -5.77 9.00
CA ALA A 29 -9.67 -5.75 7.93
C ALA A 29 -9.61 -4.40 7.19
N ALA A 30 -8.60 -4.21 6.34
CA ALA A 30 -8.33 -2.97 5.64
C ALA A 30 -9.24 -2.74 4.43
N THR A 31 -9.88 -3.81 3.91
CA THR A 31 -10.74 -3.75 2.73
C THR A 31 -12.13 -4.30 2.99
N GLU A 32 -13.09 -3.82 2.22
CA GLU A 32 -14.47 -4.30 2.17
C GLU A 32 -14.97 -4.22 0.73
N GLY A 33 -15.49 -5.32 0.18
CA GLY A 33 -15.89 -5.40 -1.24
C GLY A 33 -14.75 -5.06 -2.22
N GLY A 34 -13.51 -5.36 -1.86
CA GLY A 34 -12.32 -5.04 -2.67
C GLY A 34 -11.89 -3.57 -2.64
N LYS A 35 -12.49 -2.74 -1.79
CA LYS A 35 -12.15 -1.32 -1.63
C LYS A 35 -11.51 -1.07 -0.28
N LEU A 36 -10.58 -0.12 -0.21
CA LEU A 36 -9.99 0.34 1.04
C LEU A 36 -11.07 0.92 1.95
N LYS A 37 -11.14 0.44 3.19
CA LYS A 37 -12.01 1.00 4.23
C LYS A 37 -11.42 2.30 4.76
N ALA A 38 -12.25 3.33 4.83
CA ALA A 38 -11.92 4.56 5.53
C ALA A 38 -11.66 4.26 7.02
N ASN A 39 -10.83 5.08 7.67
CA ASN A 39 -10.50 4.99 9.10
C ASN A 39 -9.74 3.71 9.51
N THR A 40 -8.98 3.13 8.59
CA THR A 40 -8.07 2.02 8.86
C THR A 40 -6.63 2.51 9.00
N GLN A 41 -5.78 1.73 9.66
CA GLN A 41 -4.37 2.05 9.81
C GLN A 41 -3.66 2.08 8.46
N THR A 42 -4.07 1.16 7.58
CA THR A 42 -3.66 1.07 6.19
C THR A 42 -4.01 2.34 5.43
N ALA A 43 -5.24 2.86 5.58
CA ALA A 43 -5.64 4.11 4.94
C ALA A 43 -4.82 5.31 5.44
N ALA A 44 -4.47 5.35 6.72
CA ALA A 44 -3.61 6.40 7.27
C ALA A 44 -2.19 6.34 6.71
N LEU A 45 -1.61 5.15 6.59
CA LEU A 45 -0.27 4.95 6.04
C LEU A 45 -0.21 5.23 4.53
N MET A 46 -1.18 4.73 3.75
CA MET A 46 -1.24 4.98 2.31
C MET A 46 -1.30 6.48 1.96
N LYS A 47 -1.89 7.31 2.82
CA LYS A 47 -1.89 8.78 2.66
C LYS A 47 -0.53 9.44 2.87
N GLN A 48 0.40 8.78 3.58
CA GLN A 48 1.73 9.31 3.88
C GLN A 48 2.79 8.82 2.88
N VAL A 49 2.52 7.74 2.15
CA VAL A 49 3.42 7.20 1.13
C VAL A 49 3.38 8.06 -0.13
N LYS A 50 4.55 8.42 -0.64
CA LYS A 50 4.72 9.27 -1.84
C LYS A 50 4.72 8.45 -3.13
N ALA A 51 5.22 7.22 -3.09
CA ALA A 51 5.24 6.31 -4.22
C ALA A 51 3.82 5.77 -4.52
N PRO A 52 3.54 5.31 -5.76
CA PRO A 52 2.32 4.56 -6.07
C PRO A 52 2.12 3.40 -5.08
N ALA A 53 0.99 3.40 -4.38
CA ALA A 53 0.67 2.46 -3.33
C ALA A 53 -0.59 1.66 -3.69
N TYR A 54 -0.49 0.34 -3.59
CA TYR A 54 -1.54 -0.60 -3.97
C TYR A 54 -1.85 -1.57 -2.82
N LEU A 55 -3.07 -2.10 -2.81
CA LEU A 55 -3.50 -3.13 -1.86
C LEU A 55 -3.53 -4.48 -2.58
N ALA A 56 -2.92 -5.50 -1.97
CA ALA A 56 -3.13 -6.86 -2.42
C ALA A 56 -4.58 -7.27 -2.11
N ILE A 57 -5.33 -7.61 -3.16
CA ILE A 57 -6.67 -8.19 -3.05
C ILE A 57 -6.53 -9.69 -3.29
N SER A 58 -7.09 -10.50 -2.39
CA SER A 58 -7.05 -11.95 -2.51
C SER A 58 -7.54 -12.41 -3.88
N GLU A 59 -6.83 -13.38 -4.47
CA GLU A 59 -7.16 -13.98 -5.77
C GLU A 59 -7.11 -13.02 -6.97
N ARG A 60 -6.62 -11.80 -6.78
CA ARG A 60 -6.40 -10.85 -7.87
C ARG A 60 -4.93 -10.77 -8.22
N THR A 61 -4.58 -11.20 -9.43
CA THR A 61 -3.25 -11.00 -9.99
C THR A 61 -3.08 -9.52 -10.36
N MET A 62 -1.93 -8.94 -10.00
CA MET A 62 -1.55 -7.57 -10.34
C MET A 62 -0.31 -7.61 -11.24
N ASP A 63 -0.41 -6.98 -12.40
CA ASP A 63 0.68 -6.92 -13.38
C ASP A 63 1.36 -5.56 -13.34
N PHE A 64 2.70 -5.57 -13.40
CA PHE A 64 3.53 -4.37 -13.38
C PHE A 64 4.50 -4.39 -14.56
N ASP A 65 4.76 -3.22 -15.14
CA ASP A 65 5.78 -3.06 -16.17
C ASP A 65 7.20 -2.99 -15.58
N GLY A 66 8.23 -2.93 -16.45
CA GLY A 66 9.63 -2.80 -16.04
C GLY A 66 9.98 -1.50 -15.30
N LYS A 67 9.05 -0.55 -15.21
CA LYS A 67 9.19 0.69 -14.42
C LYS A 67 8.43 0.61 -13.08
N GLY A 68 7.84 -0.53 -12.76
CA GLY A 68 7.06 -0.73 -11.54
C GLY A 68 5.70 -0.04 -11.56
N LYS A 69 5.20 0.36 -12.74
CA LYS A 69 3.85 0.92 -12.88
C LYS A 69 2.85 -0.23 -13.04
N CYS A 70 1.76 -0.19 -12.30
CA CYS A 70 0.69 -1.15 -12.48
C CYS A 70 0.02 -0.97 -13.85
N VAL A 71 -0.11 -2.07 -14.59
CA VAL A 71 -0.74 -2.12 -15.92
C VAL A 71 -2.06 -2.87 -15.93
N SER A 72 -2.29 -3.78 -14.97
CA SER A 72 -3.54 -4.54 -14.82
C SER A 72 -3.72 -5.02 -13.39
N GLY A 73 -4.96 -5.17 -12.93
CA GLY A 73 -5.27 -5.82 -11.66
C GLY A 73 -5.10 -4.98 -10.39
N CYS A 74 -4.72 -3.71 -10.50
CA CYS A 74 -4.93 -2.70 -9.46
C CYS A 74 -6.34 -2.11 -9.59
#